data_AF-A0A9N9HMX6-F1
#
_entry.id   AF-A0A9N9HMX6-F1
#
_cell.length_a   1.000
_cell.length_b   1.000
_cell.length_c   1.000
_cell.angle_alpha   90.00
_cell.angle_beta   90.00
_cell.angle_gamma   90.00
#
_symmetry.space_group_name_H-M   'P 1'
#
loop_
_entity.id
_entity.type
_entity.pdbx_description
1 polymer ?
#
loop_
_entity_poly.entity_id
_entity_poly.type
_entity_poly.pdbx_seq_one_letter_code
_entity_poly.pdbx_strand_id
1 'polypeptide(L)'
;MTTPAAEVTTGLTNGNCNPELSLFLKLTLLILKLKCAEVVALTKTELSEIPVINPVSTEEGSPPIKRKRYTTARDRREHLSRTFKYRKGNRDEDRNSYRSNEENSSKTSSDVISNTSVEKEPRKPKRKVAVLVGFCGTGYQGMQINRNAKTIEEDLFKAFVAAGAISKDNSDDPRKINENLADQIRVWGFVQTIRSFHAKTLCDSRIYEYLLPTYVFIPREREQIVNSIRQLSAKQNDNQTQFVEAPLATAEEMIEKRKYRISSKILDLVKQGFKAYEGTHNYHNFTLGRSPMEKSCNRFIMSFEVSDPKIVRHACDSKTSDPNETEESEWLSLKVHGQSFMLHQIRKMVALIVMMIRTETPLALIHKTFGQTKINIPKAPALGLLLDQPVFRSYNKKAFDNGKELVEFDIHKDKIDAFKEKFIYSKIYAEEFSENTFQNWINSIDYHTERDYGYLNHEGEIPECAIINPNEKFNKDVDDENQEENDSD
;
A
#
# COMPACT_ATOMS: atom_id res chain seq x y z
N MET A 1 44.03 -6.23 59.26
CA MET A 1 42.69 -6.63 59.73
C MET A 1 41.70 -5.72 59.00
N THR A 2 41.18 -6.09 57.83
CA THR A 2 40.18 -7.15 57.49
C THR A 2 38.73 -6.64 57.57
N THR A 3 38.20 -6.24 56.39
CA THR A 3 36.93 -6.67 55.73
C THR A 3 35.74 -7.18 56.57
N PRO A 4 34.47 -7.05 56.10
CA PRO A 4 34.00 -6.79 54.71
C PRO A 4 33.25 -5.44 54.57
N ALA A 5 32.97 -4.83 53.41
CA ALA A 5 32.62 -5.31 52.06
C ALA A 5 31.16 -5.80 51.92
N ALA A 6 30.26 -4.93 51.44
CA ALA A 6 28.86 -5.27 51.14
C ALA A 6 28.68 -5.43 49.63
N GLU A 7 28.39 -6.64 49.18
CA GLU A 7 28.09 -6.95 47.77
C GLU A 7 26.62 -6.63 47.45
N VAL A 8 26.37 -5.90 46.37
CA VAL A 8 25.02 -5.74 45.78
C VAL A 8 25.03 -6.40 44.41
N THR A 9 24.74 -7.70 44.40
CA THR A 9 24.87 -8.57 43.23
C THR A 9 23.70 -8.37 42.26
N THR A 10 23.79 -7.36 41.40
CA THR A 10 22.85 -7.18 40.28
C THR A 10 23.11 -8.22 39.19
N GLY A 11 22.36 -9.33 39.27
CA GLY A 11 22.51 -10.44 38.33
C GLY A 11 22.15 -10.06 36.89
N LEU A 12 23.12 -10.22 35.98
CA LEU A 12 22.89 -10.15 34.54
C LEU A 12 21.86 -11.20 34.11
N THR A 13 20.76 -10.76 33.52
CA THR A 13 19.90 -11.60 32.69
C THR A 13 20.01 -11.11 31.26
N ASN A 14 20.39 -12.00 30.34
CA ASN A 14 20.71 -11.66 28.95
C ASN A 14 19.45 -11.38 28.11
N GLY A 15 18.83 -10.23 28.33
CA GLY A 15 17.79 -9.68 27.45
C GLY A 15 18.39 -9.01 26.22
N ASN A 16 18.88 -9.79 25.26
CA ASN A 16 19.50 -9.27 24.02
C ASN A 16 18.43 -8.77 23.02
N CYS A 17 17.68 -7.75 23.40
CA CYS A 17 16.65 -7.11 22.57
C CYS A 17 17.32 -6.25 21.48
N ASN A 18 17.57 -6.86 20.31
CA ASN A 18 18.14 -6.18 19.16
C ASN A 18 17.19 -5.06 18.66
N PRO A 19 17.58 -3.77 18.68
CA PRO A 19 16.65 -2.66 18.41
C PRO A 19 16.17 -2.59 16.94
N GLU A 20 16.88 -3.23 16.01
CA GLU A 20 16.58 -3.24 14.57
C GLU A 20 15.22 -3.86 14.23
N LEU A 21 14.70 -4.77 15.07
CA LEU A 21 13.42 -5.48 14.84
C LEU A 21 12.17 -4.61 15.09
N SER A 22 12.32 -3.36 15.52
CA SER A 22 11.20 -2.47 15.87
C SER A 22 10.66 -1.63 14.69
N LEU A 23 11.38 -1.56 13.57
CA LEU A 23 11.13 -0.53 12.52
C LEU A 23 10.53 -1.06 11.20
N PHE A 24 10.56 -2.37 10.96
CA PHE A 24 10.33 -2.98 9.63
C PHE A 24 8.85 -3.23 9.24
N LEU A 25 7.92 -2.43 9.76
CA LEU A 25 6.47 -2.58 9.52
C LEU A 25 5.74 -1.27 9.17
N LYS A 26 6.47 -0.24 8.72
CA LYS A 26 5.91 1.06 8.33
C LYS A 26 5.44 1.10 6.86
N LEU A 27 4.14 1.38 6.71
CA LEU A 27 3.40 1.74 5.49
C LEU A 27 3.34 0.68 4.37
N THR A 28 2.46 -0.31 4.59
CA THR A 28 1.86 -1.06 3.48
C THR A 28 1.08 -0.13 2.54
N LEU A 29 1.13 -0.43 1.25
CA LEU A 29 0.66 0.39 0.13
C LEU A 29 -0.77 0.95 0.33
N LEU A 30 -0.95 2.28 0.18
CA LEU A 30 -2.27 2.91 0.28
C LEU A 30 -3.11 2.66 -0.99
N ILE A 31 -3.86 1.56 -1.01
CA ILE A 31 -4.70 1.16 -2.14
C ILE A 31 -6.19 1.31 -1.82
N LEU A 32 -6.88 2.31 -2.39
CA LEU A 32 -8.33 2.23 -2.64
C LEU A 32 -8.66 1.08 -3.62
N LYS A 33 -8.66 -0.15 -3.12
CA LYS A 33 -9.35 -1.29 -3.75
C LYS A 33 -10.81 -1.21 -3.34
N LEU A 34 -11.62 -0.58 -4.18
CA LEU A 34 -13.06 -0.78 -4.18
C LEU A 34 -13.34 -2.30 -4.22
N LYS A 35 -14.00 -2.85 -3.20
CA LYS A 35 -14.52 -4.23 -3.22
C LYS A 35 -16.00 -4.23 -3.58
N CYS A 36 -16.44 -5.30 -4.23
CA CYS A 36 -17.86 -5.54 -4.48
C CYS A 36 -18.43 -6.35 -3.31
N ALA A 37 -19.39 -5.77 -2.59
CA ALA A 37 -20.13 -6.47 -1.55
C ALA A 37 -21.54 -6.84 -2.06
N GLU A 38 -22.07 -7.98 -1.61
CA GLU A 38 -23.49 -8.32 -1.73
C GLU A 38 -24.26 -7.75 -0.53
N VAL A 39 -24.35 -6.43 -0.43
CA VAL A 39 -25.11 -5.77 0.65
C VAL A 39 -26.62 -5.97 0.41
N VAL A 40 -27.37 -6.28 1.46
CA VAL A 40 -28.82 -6.42 1.34
C VAL A 40 -29.51 -5.05 1.22
N ALA A 41 -30.61 -5.04 0.47
CA ALA A 41 -31.32 -3.84 0.09
C ALA A 41 -32.03 -3.14 1.26
N LEU A 42 -31.66 -1.89 1.51
CA LEU A 42 -32.48 -0.95 2.27
C LEU A 42 -33.33 -0.09 1.36
N THR A 43 -34.50 0.31 1.88
CA THR A 43 -35.32 1.38 1.30
C THR A 43 -35.14 2.66 2.12
N LYS A 44 -35.62 3.80 1.59
CA LYS A 44 -35.18 5.14 2.03
C LYS A 44 -35.96 5.68 3.24
N THR A 45 -36.81 4.87 3.88
CA THR A 45 -38.05 5.37 4.51
C THR A 45 -38.19 5.08 6.00
N GLU A 46 -37.34 4.25 6.60
CA GLU A 46 -37.52 3.76 7.97
C GLU A 46 -36.33 4.16 8.87
N LEU A 47 -36.49 5.27 9.59
CA LEU A 47 -36.01 5.39 10.98
C LEU A 47 -36.95 6.29 11.79
N SER A 48 -37.51 5.72 12.85
CA SER A 48 -37.94 6.43 14.05
C SER A 48 -38.06 5.41 15.18
N GLU A 49 -37.27 5.60 16.24
CA GLU A 49 -37.41 4.98 17.58
C GLU A 49 -37.14 3.46 17.73
N ILE A 50 -36.36 3.10 18.76
CA ILE A 50 -36.56 1.99 19.72
C ILE A 50 -35.45 2.05 20.82
N PRO A 51 -35.68 1.59 22.07
CA PRO A 51 -34.79 1.88 23.21
C PRO A 51 -33.59 0.92 23.41
N VAL A 52 -32.73 1.27 24.38
CA VAL A 52 -31.47 0.58 24.75
C VAL A 52 -31.68 -0.58 25.72
N ILE A 53 -30.95 -1.69 25.55
CA ILE A 53 -30.73 -2.76 26.56
C ILE A 53 -29.24 -3.16 26.58
N ASN A 54 -28.72 -3.51 27.76
CA ASN A 54 -27.31 -3.77 28.06
C ASN A 54 -26.87 -5.26 27.84
N PRO A 55 -25.55 -5.55 27.74
CA PRO A 55 -25.03 -6.86 27.32
C PRO A 55 -24.83 -7.89 28.45
N VAL A 56 -24.62 -9.16 28.06
CA VAL A 56 -24.25 -10.31 28.90
C VAL A 56 -23.05 -11.05 28.27
N SER A 57 -22.37 -11.90 29.06
CA SER A 57 -20.96 -12.31 28.94
C SER A 57 -20.61 -13.50 28.03
N THR A 58 -19.30 -13.69 27.86
CA THR A 58 -18.58 -14.72 27.08
C THR A 58 -18.37 -16.05 27.82
N GLU A 59 -18.18 -17.16 27.09
CA GLU A 59 -17.35 -18.29 27.52
C GLU A 59 -16.80 -19.11 26.32
N GLU A 60 -16.05 -20.20 26.56
CA GLU A 60 -14.92 -20.62 25.71
C GLU A 60 -15.08 -21.89 24.83
N GLY A 61 -14.20 -22.01 23.82
CA GLY A 61 -13.35 -23.21 23.65
C GLY A 61 -13.84 -24.39 22.78
N SER A 62 -13.04 -24.80 21.77
CA SER A 62 -13.12 -26.12 21.13
C SER A 62 -11.83 -26.49 20.34
N PRO A 63 -11.42 -27.78 20.28
CA PRO A 63 -10.10 -28.20 19.79
C PRO A 63 -9.99 -28.45 18.26
N PRO A 64 -8.77 -28.46 17.69
CA PRO A 64 -8.55 -28.45 16.24
C PRO A 64 -8.54 -29.82 15.53
N ILE A 65 -9.08 -29.87 14.30
CA ILE A 65 -9.12 -31.07 13.44
C ILE A 65 -7.84 -31.18 12.59
N LYS A 66 -7.16 -32.33 12.63
CA LYS A 66 -5.91 -32.61 11.89
C LYS A 66 -6.19 -33.02 10.43
N ARG A 67 -5.52 -32.38 9.46
CA ARG A 67 -5.53 -32.78 8.03
C ARG A 67 -4.43 -33.82 7.73
N LYS A 68 -4.72 -34.84 6.92
CA LYS A 68 -3.72 -35.83 6.45
C LYS A 68 -2.77 -35.22 5.40
N ARG A 69 -1.46 -35.47 5.54
CA ARG A 69 -0.46 -35.29 4.46
C ARG A 69 -0.40 -36.56 3.60
N TYR A 70 -0.26 -36.41 2.28
CA TYR A 70 0.02 -37.51 1.34
C TYR A 70 1.52 -37.56 1.06
N THR A 71 2.14 -38.73 1.21
CA THR A 71 3.61 -38.85 1.26
C THR A 71 4.25 -39.34 -0.03
N THR A 72 3.53 -40.02 -0.93
CA THR A 72 4.12 -40.55 -2.18
C THR A 72 3.72 -39.77 -3.43
N ALA A 73 4.40 -40.03 -4.55
CA ALA A 73 4.00 -39.53 -5.87
C ALA A 73 2.79 -40.32 -6.45
N ARG A 74 2.58 -41.55 -5.99
CA ARG A 74 1.46 -42.42 -6.42
C ARG A 74 0.12 -41.88 -5.91
N ASP A 75 0.04 -41.56 -4.61
CA ASP A 75 -1.17 -41.01 -3.98
C ASP A 75 -1.66 -39.75 -4.70
N ARG A 76 -0.73 -38.86 -5.06
CA ARG A 76 -1.00 -37.62 -5.79
C ARG A 76 -1.54 -37.88 -7.20
N ARG A 77 -1.00 -38.88 -7.91
CA ARG A 77 -1.49 -39.28 -9.26
C ARG A 77 -2.88 -39.92 -9.18
N GLU A 78 -3.13 -40.80 -8.22
CA GLU A 78 -4.46 -41.41 -8.03
C GLU A 78 -5.52 -40.37 -7.63
N HIS A 79 -5.21 -39.43 -6.71
CA HIS A 79 -6.11 -38.33 -6.36
C HIS A 79 -6.49 -37.49 -7.58
N LEU A 80 -5.50 -37.00 -8.35
CA LEU A 80 -5.73 -36.24 -9.58
C LEU A 80 -6.60 -37.01 -10.58
N SER A 81 -6.35 -38.31 -10.77
CA SER A 81 -7.16 -39.15 -11.68
C SER A 81 -8.65 -39.22 -11.28
N ARG A 82 -8.95 -39.22 -9.98
CA ARG A 82 -10.32 -39.17 -9.43
C ARG A 82 -10.95 -37.80 -9.67
N THR A 83 -10.24 -36.71 -9.37
CA THR A 83 -10.73 -35.34 -9.60
C THR A 83 -11.03 -35.07 -11.08
N PHE A 84 -10.19 -35.54 -12.00
CA PHE A 84 -10.39 -35.34 -13.45
C PHE A 84 -11.56 -36.16 -14.02
N LYS A 85 -11.85 -37.36 -13.49
CA LYS A 85 -13.06 -38.12 -13.88
C LYS A 85 -14.34 -37.44 -13.39
N TYR A 86 -14.36 -36.97 -12.14
CA TYR A 86 -15.51 -36.25 -11.56
C TYR A 86 -15.85 -34.99 -12.38
N ARG A 87 -14.83 -34.21 -12.77
CA ARG A 87 -14.97 -32.95 -13.52
C ARG A 87 -15.57 -33.08 -14.94
N LYS A 88 -15.77 -34.30 -15.46
CA LYS A 88 -16.43 -34.54 -16.75
C LYS A 88 -17.88 -35.03 -16.62
N GLY A 89 -18.31 -35.51 -15.45
CA GLY A 89 -19.69 -35.97 -15.21
C GLY A 89 -20.66 -34.84 -14.86
N ASN A 90 -20.30 -33.97 -13.91
CA ASN A 90 -21.19 -32.91 -13.38
C ASN A 90 -21.80 -31.93 -14.39
N ARG A 91 -21.26 -31.85 -15.62
CA ARG A 91 -21.67 -30.82 -16.58
C ARG A 91 -23.11 -30.96 -17.08
N ASP A 92 -23.69 -32.15 -16.96
CA ASP A 92 -25.08 -32.44 -17.34
C ASP A 92 -26.01 -32.61 -16.11
N GLU A 93 -25.46 -32.90 -14.93
CA GLU A 93 -26.24 -33.04 -13.67
C GLU A 93 -26.60 -31.69 -13.03
N ASP A 94 -25.68 -30.70 -13.08
CA ASP A 94 -25.90 -29.35 -12.53
C ASP A 94 -27.13 -28.64 -13.16
N ARG A 95 -27.56 -29.08 -14.35
CA ARG A 95 -28.74 -28.53 -15.06
C ARG A 95 -30.08 -29.06 -14.54
N ASN A 96 -30.11 -30.22 -13.87
CA ASN A 96 -31.31 -30.79 -13.27
C ASN A 96 -31.45 -30.45 -11.78
N SER A 97 -30.34 -30.29 -11.05
CA SER A 97 -30.34 -29.97 -9.61
C SER A 97 -31.15 -28.70 -9.26
N TYR A 98 -31.18 -27.71 -10.15
CA TYR A 98 -31.94 -26.46 -9.97
C TYR A 98 -33.46 -26.58 -10.17
N ARG A 99 -34.01 -27.76 -10.51
CA ARG A 99 -35.44 -27.95 -10.78
C ARG A 99 -36.13 -29.01 -9.90
N SER A 100 -35.39 -29.71 -9.04
CA SER A 100 -35.92 -30.78 -8.18
C SER A 100 -36.03 -30.44 -6.69
N ASN A 101 -35.54 -29.26 -6.27
CA ASN A 101 -35.43 -28.88 -4.85
C ASN A 101 -36.59 -28.02 -4.31
N GLU A 102 -37.66 -27.76 -5.08
CA GLU A 102 -38.83 -27.01 -4.59
C GLU A 102 -39.96 -27.90 -4.04
N GLU A 103 -39.98 -29.21 -4.29
CA GLU A 103 -41.14 -30.07 -3.97
C GLU A 103 -40.93 -31.08 -2.80
N ASN A 104 -39.69 -31.36 -2.38
CA ASN A 104 -39.38 -32.43 -1.41
C ASN A 104 -38.87 -31.91 -0.05
N SER A 105 -39.67 -31.09 0.65
CA SER A 105 -39.39 -30.68 2.04
C SER A 105 -40.65 -30.62 2.92
N SER A 106 -41.55 -31.61 2.80
CA SER A 106 -42.69 -31.77 3.70
C SER A 106 -42.85 -33.22 4.16
N LYS A 107 -42.72 -33.45 5.48
CA LYS A 107 -42.68 -34.76 6.17
C LYS A 107 -41.35 -35.50 5.88
N THR A 108 -40.78 -36.27 6.82
CA THR A 108 -41.42 -37.07 7.87
C THR A 108 -40.66 -37.04 9.22
N SER A 109 -41.37 -37.43 10.29
CA SER A 109 -40.87 -37.88 11.62
C SER A 109 -40.13 -36.86 12.51
N SER A 110 -40.78 -36.57 13.65
CA SER A 110 -40.18 -36.03 14.87
C SER A 110 -39.49 -37.14 15.69
N ASP A 111 -38.65 -36.77 16.66
CA ASP A 111 -38.99 -36.91 18.08
C ASP A 111 -37.90 -36.39 19.04
N VAL A 112 -38.32 -36.07 20.27
CA VAL A 112 -37.55 -35.55 21.43
C VAL A 112 -37.03 -34.11 21.28
N ILE A 113 -37.18 -33.33 22.37
CA ILE A 113 -37.08 -31.87 22.40
C ILE A 113 -36.00 -31.41 23.40
N SER A 114 -35.19 -30.44 23.01
CA SER A 114 -34.75 -29.37 23.90
C SER A 114 -34.94 -28.02 23.19
N ASN A 115 -35.73 -27.12 23.77
CA ASN A 115 -36.17 -25.91 23.10
C ASN A 115 -35.13 -24.80 23.18
N THR A 116 -34.58 -24.40 22.03
CA THR A 116 -34.01 -23.06 21.84
C THR A 116 -34.36 -22.59 20.43
N SER A 117 -35.52 -21.95 20.30
CA SER A 117 -36.08 -21.50 19.03
C SER A 117 -35.33 -20.26 18.52
N VAL A 118 -34.22 -20.48 17.81
CA VAL A 118 -33.57 -19.42 17.01
C VAL A 118 -34.42 -19.16 15.78
N GLU A 119 -35.20 -18.08 15.82
CA GLU A 119 -35.98 -17.62 14.67
C GLU A 119 -35.05 -17.27 13.51
N LYS A 120 -35.35 -17.79 12.31
CA LYS A 120 -34.60 -17.43 11.10
C LYS A 120 -35.14 -16.11 10.55
N GLU A 121 -34.34 -15.06 10.68
CA GLU A 121 -34.64 -13.72 10.15
C GLU A 121 -35.10 -13.78 8.68
N PRO A 122 -36.09 -12.97 8.27
CA PRO A 122 -36.64 -13.00 6.92
C PRO A 122 -35.58 -12.60 5.87
N ARG A 123 -35.41 -13.44 4.85
CA ARG A 123 -34.44 -13.23 3.77
C ARG A 123 -34.79 -12.03 2.88
N LYS A 124 -34.25 -10.87 3.25
CA LYS A 124 -34.27 -9.64 2.45
C LYS A 124 -33.42 -9.77 1.16
N PRO A 125 -33.71 -8.98 0.10
CA PRO A 125 -33.06 -9.16 -1.20
C PRO A 125 -31.64 -8.59 -1.27
N LYS A 126 -30.68 -9.44 -1.65
CA LYS A 126 -29.28 -9.06 -1.92
C LYS A 126 -29.16 -8.10 -3.12
N ARG A 127 -28.28 -7.10 -3.01
CA ARG A 127 -27.88 -6.20 -4.11
C ARG A 127 -26.36 -6.16 -4.22
N LYS A 128 -25.84 -5.97 -5.44
CA LYS A 128 -24.40 -5.83 -5.67
C LYS A 128 -24.01 -4.35 -5.64
N VAL A 129 -23.18 -3.96 -4.69
CA VAL A 129 -22.76 -2.56 -4.53
C VAL A 129 -21.25 -2.37 -4.74
N ALA A 130 -20.91 -1.17 -5.17
CA ALA A 130 -19.58 -0.58 -5.02
C ALA A 130 -19.59 0.28 -3.76
N VAL A 131 -18.60 0.12 -2.87
CA VAL A 131 -18.45 0.93 -1.65
C VAL A 131 -17.23 1.84 -1.78
N LEU A 132 -17.43 3.15 -1.70
CA LEU A 132 -16.35 4.13 -1.79
C LEU A 132 -15.74 4.31 -0.40
N VAL A 133 -14.44 4.01 -0.25
CA VAL A 133 -13.73 3.99 1.04
C VAL A 133 -12.48 4.86 0.99
N GLY A 134 -12.28 5.73 1.97
CA GLY A 134 -10.99 6.35 2.29
C GLY A 134 -10.42 5.75 3.58
N PHE A 135 -9.10 5.63 3.68
CA PHE A 135 -8.43 5.15 4.88
C PHE A 135 -6.99 5.69 4.98
N CYS A 136 -6.39 5.65 6.16
CA CYS A 136 -4.95 5.77 6.35
C CYS A 136 -4.36 4.38 6.68
N GLY A 137 -3.24 4.03 6.06
CA GLY A 137 -2.64 2.68 6.15
C GLY A 137 -1.80 2.44 7.40
N THR A 138 -1.47 3.46 8.18
CA THR A 138 -0.60 3.31 9.37
C THR A 138 -1.26 2.41 10.42
N GLY A 139 -0.51 1.43 10.92
CA GLY A 139 -1.02 0.43 11.87
C GLY A 139 -1.85 -0.70 11.24
N TYR A 140 -1.78 -0.87 9.90
CA TYR A 140 -2.37 -1.99 9.19
C TYR A 140 -1.35 -2.66 8.27
N GLN A 141 -1.40 -3.99 8.20
CA GLN A 141 -0.67 -4.82 7.25
C GLN A 141 -1.40 -4.88 5.91
N GLY A 142 -1.77 -3.70 5.39
CA GLY A 142 -2.42 -3.55 4.09
C GLY A 142 -3.93 -3.74 4.07
N MET A 143 -4.44 -3.91 2.85
CA MET A 143 -5.87 -3.94 2.55
C MET A 143 -6.46 -5.36 2.68
N GLN A 144 -5.83 -6.37 2.09
CA GLN A 144 -6.37 -7.73 1.96
C GLN A 144 -6.39 -8.49 3.30
N ILE A 145 -7.44 -9.27 3.57
CA ILE A 145 -7.55 -10.07 4.80
C ILE A 145 -6.53 -11.22 4.83
N ASN A 146 -5.44 -11.02 5.56
CA ASN A 146 -4.39 -12.02 5.77
C ASN A 146 -4.46 -12.64 7.17
N ARG A 147 -3.94 -13.86 7.34
CA ARG A 147 -4.04 -14.59 8.60
C ARG A 147 -3.14 -13.98 9.66
N ASN A 148 -3.70 -13.73 10.84
CA ASN A 148 -3.02 -13.11 11.99
C ASN A 148 -2.53 -11.68 11.72
N ALA A 149 -3.02 -11.02 10.67
CA ALA A 149 -2.62 -9.68 10.26
C ALA A 149 -3.78 -8.70 10.44
N LYS A 150 -3.53 -7.50 11.01
CA LYS A 150 -4.56 -6.47 11.14
C LYS A 150 -4.69 -5.71 9.81
N THR A 151 -5.85 -5.78 9.17
CA THR A 151 -6.02 -5.35 7.76
C THR A 151 -7.28 -4.52 7.56
N ILE A 152 -7.27 -3.62 6.56
CA ILE A 152 -8.37 -2.66 6.35
C ILE A 152 -9.68 -3.39 5.98
N GLU A 153 -9.61 -4.47 5.19
CA GLU A 153 -10.80 -5.28 4.88
C GLU A 153 -11.37 -6.01 6.10
N GLU A 154 -10.57 -6.33 7.11
CA GLU A 154 -11.05 -7.00 8.31
C GLU A 154 -11.88 -6.04 9.17
N ASP A 155 -11.38 -4.82 9.41
CA ASP A 155 -12.12 -3.78 10.13
C ASP A 155 -13.34 -3.28 9.32
N LEU A 156 -13.25 -3.19 7.98
CA LEU A 156 -14.42 -2.97 7.13
C LEU A 156 -15.45 -4.10 7.23
N PHE A 157 -15.03 -5.37 7.23
CA PHE A 157 -15.93 -6.51 7.35
C PHE A 157 -16.64 -6.54 8.71
N LYS A 158 -15.88 -6.34 9.81
CA LYS A 158 -16.45 -6.18 11.16
C LYS A 158 -17.45 -5.03 11.20
N ALA A 159 -17.09 -3.86 10.66
CA ALA A 159 -17.96 -2.69 10.65
C ALA A 159 -19.21 -2.91 9.79
N PHE A 160 -19.12 -3.61 8.65
CA PHE A 160 -20.31 -4.01 7.91
C PHE A 160 -21.19 -4.96 8.74
N VAL A 161 -20.62 -5.98 9.40
CA VAL A 161 -21.39 -6.93 10.25
C VAL A 161 -22.06 -6.22 11.43
N ALA A 162 -21.35 -5.31 12.13
CA ALA A 162 -21.86 -4.61 13.31
C ALA A 162 -22.86 -3.49 12.98
N ALA A 163 -22.64 -2.76 11.88
CA ALA A 163 -23.60 -1.82 11.33
C ALA A 163 -24.85 -2.51 10.77
N GLY A 164 -24.80 -3.82 10.58
CA GLY A 164 -25.80 -4.58 9.87
C GLY A 164 -25.63 -4.53 8.35
N ALA A 165 -24.72 -3.78 7.74
CA ALA A 165 -24.47 -3.82 6.28
C ALA A 165 -23.91 -5.17 5.74
N ILE A 166 -23.59 -6.11 6.63
CA ILE A 166 -23.61 -7.57 6.52
C ILE A 166 -24.34 -8.04 7.82
N SER A 167 -25.01 -9.20 7.88
CA SER A 167 -25.72 -9.65 9.10
C SER A 167 -24.86 -10.68 9.83
N LYS A 168 -25.46 -11.35 10.81
CA LYS A 168 -24.98 -12.65 11.28
C LYS A 168 -24.82 -13.65 10.10
N ASP A 169 -25.53 -13.41 8.98
CA ASP A 169 -25.22 -13.84 7.62
C ASP A 169 -24.95 -12.68 6.59
N ASN A 170 -25.83 -11.66 6.32
CA ASN A 170 -25.65 -10.70 5.16
C ASN A 170 -26.46 -9.33 4.96
N SER A 171 -27.00 -8.58 5.96
CA SER A 171 -27.97 -7.39 5.95
C SER A 171 -27.49 -6.00 5.33
N ASP A 172 -27.97 -4.72 5.47
CA ASP A 172 -28.77 -3.77 6.34
C ASP A 172 -28.21 -2.81 7.50
N ASP A 173 -27.38 -1.79 7.21
CA ASP A 173 -27.55 -0.31 7.54
C ASP A 173 -26.25 0.49 7.33
N PRO A 174 -26.14 1.28 6.24
CA PRO A 174 -24.89 1.96 5.88
C PRO A 174 -24.51 3.14 6.77
N ARG A 175 -25.41 3.71 7.58
CA ARG A 175 -25.09 4.87 8.43
C ARG A 175 -24.21 4.49 9.62
N LYS A 176 -24.47 3.32 10.20
CA LYS A 176 -23.74 2.77 11.35
C LYS A 176 -22.34 2.27 11.01
N ILE A 177 -21.98 2.14 9.73
CA ILE A 177 -20.65 1.63 9.33
C ILE A 177 -19.54 2.53 9.86
N ASN A 178 -19.66 3.85 9.67
CA ASN A 178 -18.63 4.80 10.12
C ASN A 178 -18.55 4.92 11.66
N GLU A 179 -19.61 4.58 12.38
CA GLU A 179 -19.63 4.52 13.86
C GLU A 179 -18.87 3.28 14.38
N ASN A 180 -18.78 2.22 13.57
CA ASN A 180 -18.06 0.98 13.87
C ASN A 180 -16.66 0.94 13.24
N LEU A 181 -16.17 2.05 12.68
CA LEU A 181 -14.83 2.19 12.09
C LEU A 181 -13.96 3.17 12.88
N ALA A 182 -12.69 2.80 13.06
CA ALA A 182 -11.67 3.71 13.56
C ALA A 182 -11.64 5.02 12.75
N ASP A 183 -11.30 6.14 13.40
CA ASP A 183 -11.45 7.49 12.81
C ASP A 183 -10.74 7.67 11.46
N GLN A 184 -9.64 6.92 11.27
CA GLN A 184 -8.80 6.83 10.09
C GLN A 184 -9.31 5.86 8.99
N ILE A 185 -10.54 5.35 9.06
CA ILE A 185 -11.23 4.62 7.96
C ILE A 185 -12.64 5.19 7.81
N ARG A 186 -13.05 5.49 6.57
CA ARG A 186 -14.35 6.08 6.24
C ARG A 186 -14.97 5.49 4.98
N VAL A 187 -16.25 5.10 5.08
CA VAL A 187 -17.12 4.83 3.93
C VAL A 187 -17.82 6.13 3.54
N TRP A 188 -17.62 6.58 2.30
CA TRP A 188 -18.22 7.81 1.77
C TRP A 188 -19.64 7.60 1.26
N GLY A 189 -19.87 6.45 0.64
CA GLY A 189 -21.15 6.09 0.04
C GLY A 189 -21.09 4.69 -0.59
N PHE A 190 -22.26 4.23 -1.02
CA PHE A 190 -22.45 3.00 -1.77
C PHE A 190 -23.22 3.30 -3.06
N VAL A 191 -22.89 2.58 -4.13
CA VAL A 191 -23.48 2.71 -5.46
C VAL A 191 -24.05 1.36 -5.87
N GLN A 192 -25.30 1.28 -6.29
CA GLN A 192 -25.91 0.05 -6.78
C GLN A 192 -25.45 -0.24 -8.21
N THR A 193 -24.77 -1.38 -8.38
CA THR A 193 -24.10 -1.76 -9.62
C THR A 193 -24.84 -2.86 -10.39
N ILE A 194 -24.47 -3.05 -11.67
CA ILE A 194 -24.89 -4.21 -12.47
C ILE A 194 -24.34 -5.52 -11.87
N ARG A 195 -25.06 -6.64 -12.02
CA ARG A 195 -24.64 -7.95 -11.47
C ARG A 195 -23.22 -8.38 -11.89
N SER A 196 -22.81 -8.02 -13.10
CA SER A 196 -21.49 -8.27 -13.68
C SER A 196 -20.39 -7.28 -13.26
N PHE A 197 -20.69 -6.27 -12.44
CA PHE A 197 -19.68 -5.32 -11.98
C PHE A 197 -18.59 -6.01 -11.17
N HIS A 198 -17.33 -5.66 -11.42
CA HIS A 198 -16.18 -6.15 -10.67
C HIS A 198 -15.09 -5.08 -10.65
N ALA A 199 -14.93 -4.42 -9.51
CA ALA A 199 -14.13 -3.20 -9.40
C ALA A 199 -12.69 -3.32 -9.94
N LYS A 200 -11.98 -4.42 -9.67
CA LYS A 200 -10.60 -4.63 -10.17
C LYS A 200 -10.50 -4.62 -11.71
N THR A 201 -11.51 -5.13 -12.42
CA THR A 201 -11.46 -5.40 -13.87
C THR A 201 -12.23 -4.39 -14.71
N LEU A 202 -13.13 -3.61 -14.09
CA LEU A 202 -13.84 -2.49 -14.72
C LEU A 202 -13.28 -1.10 -14.34
N CYS A 203 -12.24 -1.06 -13.50
CA CYS A 203 -11.47 0.16 -13.23
C CYS A 203 -10.49 0.40 -14.39
N ASP A 204 -10.77 1.43 -15.19
CA ASP A 204 -10.06 1.78 -16.42
C ASP A 204 -8.67 2.36 -16.14
N SER A 205 -8.56 3.18 -15.10
CA SER A 205 -7.36 3.95 -14.75
C SER A 205 -7.38 4.32 -13.26
N ARG A 206 -6.24 4.77 -12.74
CA ARG A 206 -6.05 5.17 -11.34
C ARG A 206 -5.29 6.50 -11.31
N ILE A 207 -5.70 7.39 -10.41
CA ILE A 207 -5.02 8.65 -10.11
C ILE A 207 -4.32 8.47 -8.77
N TYR A 208 -2.99 8.47 -8.76
CA TYR A 208 -2.20 8.49 -7.55
C TYR A 208 -1.68 9.91 -7.30
N GLU A 209 -1.43 10.22 -6.03
CA GLU A 209 -0.78 11.44 -5.59
C GLU A 209 0.45 11.05 -4.76
N TYR A 210 1.58 11.71 -5.00
CA TYR A 210 2.81 11.51 -4.25
C TYR A 210 3.28 12.84 -3.65
N LEU A 211 3.33 12.92 -2.33
CA LEU A 211 3.83 14.09 -1.60
C LEU A 211 5.32 13.93 -1.27
N LEU A 212 6.10 15.00 -1.47
CA LEU A 212 7.49 15.09 -1.05
C LEU A 212 7.86 16.51 -0.60
N PRO A 213 8.80 16.67 0.35
CA PRO A 213 9.37 17.97 0.66
C PRO A 213 10.33 18.40 -0.46
N THR A 214 10.44 19.70 -0.76
CA THR A 214 11.26 20.19 -1.88
C THR A 214 12.76 20.12 -1.61
N TYR A 215 13.18 20.02 -0.34
CA TYR A 215 14.60 19.88 0.02
C TYR A 215 15.26 18.66 -0.63
N VAL A 216 14.49 17.64 -1.09
CA VAL A 216 15.07 16.49 -1.80
C VAL A 216 15.80 16.89 -3.09
N PHE A 217 15.47 18.04 -3.69
CA PHE A 217 16.13 18.58 -4.88
C PHE A 217 17.38 19.43 -4.60
N ILE A 218 17.83 19.55 -3.34
CA ILE A 218 19.14 20.13 -3.01
C ILE A 218 20.24 19.31 -3.74
N PRO A 219 21.16 19.94 -4.48
CA PRO A 219 22.22 19.23 -5.21
C PRO A 219 23.10 18.31 -4.33
N ARG A 220 23.68 17.28 -4.94
CA ARG A 220 24.53 16.28 -4.27
C ARG A 220 25.94 16.83 -4.01
N GLU A 221 26.33 16.95 -2.75
CA GLU A 221 27.66 17.42 -2.32
C GLU A 221 28.74 16.33 -2.47
N ARG A 222 29.04 15.97 -3.74
CA ARG A 222 29.83 14.79 -4.12
C ARG A 222 31.17 14.66 -3.40
N GLU A 223 31.94 15.75 -3.28
CA GLU A 223 33.26 15.71 -2.64
C GLU A 223 33.19 15.33 -1.15
N GLN A 224 32.20 15.86 -0.43
CA GLN A 224 32.00 15.54 0.99
C GLN A 224 31.64 14.06 1.15
N ILE A 225 30.72 13.55 0.34
CA ILE A 225 30.29 12.14 0.35
C ILE A 225 31.47 11.20 0.05
N VAL A 226 32.25 11.49 -1.00
CA VAL A 226 33.43 10.69 -1.37
C VAL A 226 34.50 10.71 -0.27
N ASN A 227 34.72 11.84 0.39
CA ASN A 227 35.66 11.93 1.50
C ASN A 227 35.16 11.19 2.75
N SER A 228 33.85 11.26 3.06
CA SER A 228 33.23 10.50 4.15
C SER A 228 33.32 8.99 3.92
N ILE A 229 33.02 8.51 2.70
CA ILE A 229 33.16 7.10 2.33
C ILE A 229 34.62 6.64 2.53
N ARG A 230 35.60 7.40 2.02
CA ARG A 230 37.03 7.10 2.23
C ARG A 230 37.42 7.02 3.71
N GLN A 231 36.91 7.93 4.54
CA GLN A 231 37.18 7.93 5.99
C GLN A 231 36.50 6.76 6.72
N LEU A 232 35.34 6.29 6.27
CA LEU A 232 34.67 5.11 6.83
C LEU A 232 35.40 3.83 6.43
N SER A 233 35.71 3.65 5.14
CA SER A 233 36.50 2.52 4.65
C SER A 233 37.87 2.42 5.34
N ALA A 234 38.56 3.54 5.57
CA ALA A 234 39.87 3.58 6.24
C ALA A 234 39.81 3.28 7.75
N LYS A 235 38.62 3.22 8.37
CA LYS A 235 38.44 2.83 9.79
C LYS A 235 38.16 1.34 9.98
N GLN A 236 37.95 0.58 8.90
CA GLN A 236 37.59 -0.85 8.93
C GLN A 236 38.66 -1.70 8.23
N ASN A 237 39.50 -2.37 9.02
CA ASN A 237 40.44 -3.37 8.52
C ASN A 237 39.70 -4.72 8.30
N ASP A 238 39.28 -5.05 7.07
CA ASP A 238 39.71 -6.28 6.38
C ASP A 238 39.13 -6.46 4.96
N ASN A 239 39.64 -7.46 4.23
CA ASN A 239 39.27 -7.78 2.84
C ASN A 239 37.93 -8.51 2.69
N GLN A 240 36.81 -7.83 2.98
CA GLN A 240 35.48 -8.22 2.49
C GLN A 240 34.78 -7.04 1.79
N THR A 241 33.88 -7.35 0.85
CA THR A 241 33.22 -6.37 -0.03
C THR A 241 32.35 -5.38 0.77
N GLN A 242 32.93 -4.26 1.18
CA GLN A 242 32.32 -3.32 2.13
C GLN A 242 30.90 -2.88 1.71
N PHE A 243 29.99 -3.02 2.67
CA PHE A 243 28.76 -2.25 2.75
C PHE A 243 29.07 -1.06 3.66
N VAL A 244 29.15 0.14 3.08
CA VAL A 244 29.26 1.37 3.87
C VAL A 244 27.85 1.79 4.25
N GLU A 245 27.52 1.72 5.53
CA GLU A 245 26.26 2.21 6.07
C GLU A 245 26.18 3.74 5.91
N ALA A 246 25.03 4.23 5.46
CA ALA A 246 24.82 5.66 5.26
C ALA A 246 24.40 6.31 6.59
N PRO A 247 24.93 7.49 6.95
CA PRO A 247 24.56 8.18 8.17
C PRO A 247 23.09 8.62 8.13
N LEU A 248 22.42 8.51 9.29
CA LEU A 248 21.09 9.10 9.48
C LEU A 248 21.19 10.63 9.57
N ALA A 249 20.14 11.32 9.12
CA ALA A 249 20.07 12.77 9.09
C ALA A 249 20.04 13.38 10.51
N THR A 250 20.83 14.43 10.76
CA THR A 250 20.87 15.10 12.08
C THR A 250 19.77 16.15 12.23
N ALA A 251 19.46 16.55 13.47
CA ALA A 251 18.46 17.59 13.71
C ALA A 251 18.88 18.95 13.12
N GLU A 252 20.16 19.29 13.27
CA GLU A 252 20.77 20.54 12.79
C GLU A 252 20.79 20.59 11.24
N GLU A 253 21.15 19.48 10.60
CA GLU A 253 21.09 19.30 9.15
C GLU A 253 19.66 19.54 8.63
N MET A 254 18.67 18.94 9.31
CA MET A 254 17.26 19.02 8.91
C MET A 254 16.65 20.40 9.16
N ILE A 255 17.04 21.10 10.23
CA ILE A 255 16.66 22.49 10.47
C ILE A 255 17.10 23.40 9.31
N GLU A 256 18.29 23.19 8.75
CA GLU A 256 18.74 23.97 7.59
C GLU A 256 18.03 23.52 6.29
N LYS A 257 17.97 22.20 6.03
CA LYS A 257 17.33 21.68 4.81
C LYS A 257 15.84 22.01 4.71
N ARG A 258 15.09 22.05 5.82
CA ARG A 258 13.67 22.44 5.86
C ARG A 258 13.44 23.91 5.46
N LYS A 259 14.47 24.77 5.48
CA LYS A 259 14.41 26.16 4.96
C LYS A 259 14.50 26.26 3.44
N TYR A 260 14.92 25.21 2.74
CA TYR A 260 15.03 25.22 1.27
C TYR A 260 13.70 25.55 0.61
N ARG A 261 13.74 26.39 -0.43
CA ARG A 261 12.59 26.72 -1.28
C ARG A 261 12.98 26.48 -2.74
N ILE A 262 12.15 25.77 -3.49
CA ILE A 262 12.45 25.34 -4.86
C ILE A 262 12.43 26.54 -5.81
N SER A 263 13.55 26.79 -6.50
CA SER A 263 13.58 27.84 -7.53
C SER A 263 12.71 27.45 -8.73
N SER A 264 12.14 28.43 -9.43
CA SER A 264 11.34 28.22 -10.65
C SER A 264 12.07 27.37 -11.68
N LYS A 265 13.37 27.63 -11.92
CA LYS A 265 14.23 26.82 -12.81
C LYS A 265 14.21 25.33 -12.45
N ILE A 266 14.29 24.98 -11.16
CA ILE A 266 14.27 23.58 -10.72
C ILE A 266 12.85 23.02 -10.79
N LEU A 267 11.83 23.78 -10.38
CA LEU A 267 10.41 23.37 -10.51
C LEU A 267 10.01 23.10 -11.96
N ASP A 268 10.50 23.88 -12.92
CA ASP A 268 10.28 23.68 -14.35
C ASP A 268 11.00 22.43 -14.88
N LEU A 269 12.18 22.09 -14.33
CA LEU A 269 12.86 20.82 -14.63
C LEU A 269 12.13 19.62 -14.01
N VAL A 270 11.57 19.75 -12.80
CA VAL A 270 10.69 18.74 -12.19
C VAL A 270 9.44 18.52 -13.06
N LYS A 271 8.77 19.60 -13.46
CA LYS A 271 7.60 19.58 -14.36
C LYS A 271 7.92 18.93 -15.71
N GLN A 272 9.06 19.25 -16.33
CA GLN A 272 9.51 18.61 -17.58
C GLN A 272 9.87 17.12 -17.41
N GLY A 273 10.61 16.78 -16.35
CA GLY A 273 11.05 15.41 -16.08
C GLY A 273 9.87 14.46 -15.86
N PHE A 274 8.88 14.87 -15.07
CA PHE A 274 7.68 14.07 -14.88
C PHE A 274 6.80 13.98 -16.13
N LYS A 275 6.71 15.07 -16.92
CA LYS A 275 5.98 15.06 -18.19
C LYS A 275 6.57 14.10 -19.23
N ALA A 276 7.86 13.80 -19.19
CA ALA A 276 8.50 12.82 -20.08
C ALA A 276 7.97 11.38 -19.91
N TYR A 277 7.21 11.10 -18.85
CA TYR A 277 6.50 9.83 -18.66
C TYR A 277 5.16 9.73 -19.39
N GLU A 278 4.59 10.83 -19.89
CA GLU A 278 3.28 10.81 -20.57
C GLU A 278 3.35 9.99 -21.86
N GLY A 279 2.26 9.26 -22.18
CA GLY A 279 2.22 8.33 -23.30
C GLY A 279 2.45 6.87 -22.90
N THR A 280 2.76 6.03 -23.89
CA THR A 280 2.95 4.57 -23.71
C THR A 280 4.43 4.22 -23.81
N HIS A 281 5.02 3.79 -22.69
CA HIS A 281 6.43 3.41 -22.60
C HIS A 281 6.61 2.03 -21.97
N ASN A 282 7.80 1.45 -22.11
CA ASN A 282 8.15 0.15 -21.54
C ASN A 282 8.80 0.31 -20.15
N TYR A 283 8.03 0.09 -19.09
CA TYR A 283 8.43 0.37 -17.71
C TYR A 283 9.17 -0.78 -17.01
N HIS A 284 9.85 -1.68 -17.74
CA HIS A 284 10.53 -2.85 -17.16
C HIS A 284 11.55 -2.50 -16.05
N ASN A 285 12.36 -1.45 -16.23
CA ASN A 285 13.32 -0.97 -15.21
C ASN A 285 12.64 -0.36 -13.96
N PHE A 286 11.37 0.06 -14.09
CA PHE A 286 10.57 0.66 -13.03
C PHE A 286 9.83 -0.38 -12.18
N THR A 287 10.17 -1.67 -12.31
CA THR A 287 9.60 -2.74 -11.48
C THR A 287 10.64 -3.83 -11.20
N LEU A 288 10.29 -4.81 -10.37
CA LEU A 288 11.19 -5.93 -10.04
C LEU A 288 11.02 -7.08 -11.04
N GLY A 289 12.09 -7.85 -11.25
CA GLY A 289 12.07 -9.15 -11.97
C GLY A 289 11.79 -9.13 -13.49
N ARG A 290 11.47 -8.00 -14.11
CA ARG A 290 10.99 -7.98 -15.51
C ARG A 290 12.09 -7.95 -16.58
N SER A 291 11.74 -8.50 -17.75
CA SER A 291 12.52 -8.42 -18.98
C SER A 291 12.13 -7.21 -19.84
N PRO A 292 13.08 -6.55 -20.54
CA PRO A 292 12.77 -5.50 -21.50
C PRO A 292 11.97 -5.99 -22.73
N MET A 293 11.92 -7.31 -22.98
CA MET A 293 11.14 -7.92 -24.06
C MET A 293 9.68 -8.21 -23.67
N GLU A 294 9.31 -8.07 -22.38
CA GLU A 294 7.96 -8.33 -21.92
C GLU A 294 6.99 -7.24 -22.38
N LYS A 295 6.09 -7.58 -23.33
CA LYS A 295 4.99 -6.69 -23.74
C LYS A 295 4.09 -6.31 -22.55
N SER A 296 4.04 -7.15 -21.51
CA SER A 296 3.42 -6.93 -20.20
C SER A 296 4.00 -5.78 -19.39
N CYS A 297 5.14 -5.19 -19.79
CA CYS A 297 5.78 -4.04 -19.15
C CYS A 297 5.34 -2.67 -19.73
N ASN A 298 4.65 -2.65 -20.87
CA ASN A 298 4.15 -1.41 -21.47
C ASN A 298 3.03 -0.82 -20.62
N ARG A 299 3.14 0.45 -20.22
CA ARG A 299 2.11 1.17 -19.45
C ARG A 299 1.82 2.52 -20.09
N PHE A 300 0.57 2.96 -19.97
CA PHE A 300 0.08 4.23 -20.48
C PHE A 300 -0.18 5.19 -19.32
N ILE A 301 0.60 6.28 -19.29
CA ILE A 301 0.38 7.43 -18.41
C ILE A 301 -0.43 8.47 -19.18
N MET A 302 -1.56 8.88 -18.60
CA MET A 302 -2.54 9.79 -19.19
C MET A 302 -2.21 11.26 -18.91
N SER A 303 -1.77 11.57 -17.69
CA SER A 303 -1.12 12.83 -17.33
C SER A 303 -0.16 12.64 -16.16
N PHE A 304 0.84 13.51 -16.06
CA PHE A 304 1.65 13.65 -14.85
C PHE A 304 1.80 15.13 -14.48
N GLU A 305 1.03 15.55 -13.47
CA GLU A 305 0.93 16.92 -13.00
C GLU A 305 1.78 17.13 -11.74
N VAL A 306 2.39 18.31 -11.63
CA VAL A 306 3.19 18.75 -10.48
C VAL A 306 2.58 20.05 -9.97
N SER A 307 2.20 20.09 -8.69
CA SER A 307 1.65 21.30 -8.08
C SER A 307 2.67 22.44 -8.06
N ASP A 308 2.21 23.65 -7.74
CA ASP A 308 3.09 24.68 -7.21
C ASP A 308 3.40 24.38 -5.73
N PRO A 309 4.45 24.98 -5.13
CA PRO A 309 4.91 24.60 -3.79
C PRO A 309 3.94 25.03 -2.68
N LYS A 310 3.66 24.13 -1.72
CA LYS A 310 2.85 24.38 -0.52
C LYS A 310 3.76 24.43 0.71
N ILE A 311 3.71 25.51 1.47
CA ILE A 311 4.34 25.55 2.80
C ILE A 311 3.47 24.75 3.77
N VAL A 312 4.10 23.78 4.44
CA VAL A 312 3.52 22.95 5.50
C VAL A 312 4.16 23.37 6.81
N ARG A 313 3.35 23.58 7.86
CA ARG A 313 3.82 23.88 9.22
C ARG A 313 3.48 22.76 10.18
N HIS A 314 4.40 22.45 11.08
CA HIS A 314 4.25 21.47 12.15
C HIS A 314 4.59 22.15 13.48
N ALA A 315 3.74 22.01 14.50
CA ALA A 315 4.12 22.41 15.86
C ALA A 315 5.22 21.45 16.33
N CYS A 316 6.33 21.95 16.87
CA CYS A 316 7.41 21.05 17.25
C CYS A 316 6.99 20.17 18.45
N ASP A 317 7.28 18.86 18.40
CA ASP A 317 7.20 17.96 19.57
C ASP A 317 8.39 18.20 20.55
N SER A 318 9.23 19.19 20.25
CA SER A 318 10.39 19.60 21.02
C SER A 318 10.00 20.18 22.37
N LYS A 319 10.83 19.91 23.38
CA LYS A 319 10.77 20.56 24.70
C LYS A 319 11.57 21.88 24.69
N THR A 320 11.51 22.63 23.59
CA THR A 320 12.10 23.97 23.50
C THR A 320 11.30 24.97 24.34
N SER A 321 11.93 26.11 24.64
CA SER A 321 11.43 27.08 25.60
C SER A 321 10.31 28.00 25.09
N ASP A 322 9.94 27.93 23.81
CA ASP A 322 8.84 28.70 23.23
C ASP A 322 7.76 27.75 22.65
N PRO A 323 6.57 27.65 23.26
CA PRO A 323 5.49 26.79 22.76
C PRO A 323 4.83 27.29 21.46
N ASN A 324 5.30 28.40 20.88
CA ASN A 324 4.88 28.87 19.56
C ASN A 324 5.84 28.44 18.43
N GLU A 325 6.97 27.81 18.77
CA GLU A 325 7.97 27.37 17.78
C GLU A 325 7.34 26.35 16.81
N THR A 326 7.20 26.77 15.56
CA THR A 326 6.57 26.00 14.49
C THR A 326 7.59 25.78 13.38
N GLU A 327 7.93 24.53 13.14
CA GLU A 327 8.77 24.19 11.99
C GLU A 327 7.97 24.34 10.71
N GLU A 328 8.60 24.84 9.64
CA GLU A 328 8.00 24.88 8.31
C GLU A 328 8.90 24.28 7.24
N SER A 329 8.28 23.51 6.34
CA SER A 329 8.93 22.85 5.21
C SER A 329 8.05 23.04 3.98
N GLU A 330 8.67 23.15 2.80
CA GLU A 330 7.97 23.32 1.54
C GLU A 330 7.79 21.96 0.85
N TRP A 331 6.61 21.72 0.26
CA TRP A 331 6.23 20.44 -0.33
C TRP A 331 5.63 20.58 -1.73
N LEU A 332 5.76 19.52 -2.54
CA LEU A 332 5.05 19.35 -3.82
C LEU A 332 4.07 18.18 -3.74
N SER A 333 2.96 18.32 -4.47
CA SER A 333 2.09 17.22 -4.87
C SER A 333 2.39 16.81 -6.31
N LEU A 334 2.60 15.51 -6.50
CA LEU A 334 2.81 14.85 -7.79
C LEU A 334 1.58 14.00 -8.12
N LYS A 335 0.71 14.47 -9.03
CA LYS A 335 -0.52 13.76 -9.41
C LYS A 335 -0.33 13.02 -10.72
N VAL A 336 -0.38 11.69 -10.67
CA VAL A 336 -0.18 10.83 -11.85
C VAL A 336 -1.44 10.04 -12.17
N HIS A 337 -1.99 10.29 -13.36
CA HIS A 337 -3.11 9.52 -13.90
C HIS A 337 -2.58 8.45 -14.86
N GLY A 338 -2.80 7.17 -14.56
CA GLY A 338 -2.34 6.07 -15.39
C GLY A 338 -3.38 4.97 -15.57
N GLN A 339 -3.39 4.33 -16.74
CA GLN A 339 -4.30 3.22 -17.03
C GLN A 339 -4.09 2.05 -16.05
N SER A 340 -2.83 1.72 -15.79
CA SER A 340 -2.41 0.75 -14.77
C SER A 340 -0.97 1.03 -14.36
N PHE A 341 -0.54 0.45 -13.24
CA PHE A 341 0.82 0.56 -12.73
C PHE A 341 1.35 -0.83 -12.35
N MET A 342 2.68 -0.99 -12.38
CA MET A 342 3.38 -2.17 -11.85
C MET A 342 3.84 -1.95 -10.41
N LEU A 343 4.25 -3.04 -9.75
CA LEU A 343 4.86 -2.97 -8.41
C LEU A 343 6.06 -2.01 -8.44
N HIS A 344 6.11 -1.11 -7.46
CA HIS A 344 7.10 -0.04 -7.30
C HIS A 344 7.17 1.03 -8.41
N GLN A 345 6.35 0.97 -9.47
CA GLN A 345 6.50 1.84 -10.65
C GLN A 345 6.53 3.34 -10.32
N ILE A 346 5.54 3.85 -9.59
CA ILE A 346 5.47 5.28 -9.24
C ILE A 346 6.65 5.67 -8.33
N ARG A 347 7.02 4.81 -7.37
CA ARG A 347 8.16 5.04 -6.46
C ARG A 347 9.50 5.07 -7.22
N LYS A 348 9.67 4.26 -8.27
CA LYS A 348 10.86 4.30 -9.15
C LYS A 348 10.83 5.49 -10.12
N MET A 349 9.66 5.90 -10.61
CA MET A 349 9.50 7.11 -11.44
C MET A 349 9.88 8.38 -10.66
N VAL A 350 9.36 8.54 -9.43
CA VAL A 350 9.69 9.68 -8.56
C VAL A 350 11.17 9.68 -8.19
N ALA A 351 11.73 8.53 -7.79
CA ALA A 351 13.13 8.41 -7.45
C ALA A 351 14.07 8.83 -8.59
N LEU A 352 13.78 8.41 -9.83
CA LEU A 352 14.63 8.76 -10.97
C LEU A 352 14.68 10.27 -11.20
N ILE A 353 13.53 10.97 -11.21
CA ILE A 353 13.49 12.43 -11.43
C ILE A 353 14.20 13.19 -10.31
N VAL A 354 13.96 12.81 -9.04
CA VAL A 354 14.66 13.43 -7.90
C VAL A 354 16.17 13.24 -8.04
N MET A 355 16.64 12.01 -8.27
CA MET A 355 18.08 11.73 -8.35
C MET A 355 18.74 12.36 -9.56
N MET A 356 18.08 12.40 -10.72
CA MET A 356 18.60 13.09 -11.90
C MET A 356 18.75 14.59 -11.67
N ILE A 357 17.81 15.24 -10.97
CA ILE A 357 17.91 16.67 -10.65
C ILE A 357 19.00 16.93 -9.59
N ARG A 358 19.11 16.09 -8.54
CA ARG A 358 20.19 16.18 -7.53
C ARG A 358 21.61 16.08 -8.12
N THR A 359 21.75 15.40 -9.25
CA THR A 359 23.04 15.10 -9.91
C THR A 359 23.26 15.87 -11.21
N GLU A 360 22.34 16.78 -11.58
CA GLU A 360 22.33 17.50 -12.85
C GLU A 360 22.40 16.57 -14.10
N THR A 361 21.83 15.36 -13.98
CA THR A 361 21.76 14.37 -15.07
C THR A 361 20.76 14.82 -16.14
N PRO A 362 21.12 14.86 -17.44
CA PRO A 362 20.23 15.25 -18.52
C PRO A 362 18.92 14.44 -18.61
N LEU A 363 17.77 15.13 -18.65
CA LEU A 363 16.43 14.51 -18.71
C LEU A 363 16.24 13.54 -19.89
N ALA A 364 17.06 13.64 -20.96
CA ALA A 364 17.07 12.70 -22.08
C ALA A 364 17.34 11.24 -21.66
N LEU A 365 18.02 11.01 -20.53
CA LEU A 365 18.25 9.66 -19.98
C LEU A 365 16.94 8.91 -19.72
N ILE A 366 15.84 9.60 -19.39
CA ILE A 366 14.52 8.99 -19.14
C ILE A 366 14.11 8.08 -20.31
N HIS A 367 14.29 8.53 -21.56
CA HIS A 367 13.97 7.73 -22.73
C HIS A 367 14.88 6.50 -22.90
N LYS A 368 16.14 6.57 -22.48
CA LYS A 368 17.05 5.41 -22.45
C LYS A 368 16.57 4.35 -21.46
N THR A 369 15.95 4.73 -20.35
CA THR A 369 15.41 3.78 -19.35
C THR A 369 14.22 2.94 -19.85
N PHE A 370 13.55 3.37 -20.93
CA PHE A 370 12.50 2.60 -21.62
C PHE A 370 13.04 1.68 -22.73
N GLY A 371 14.36 1.69 -22.97
CA GLY A 371 15.03 0.93 -24.02
C GLY A 371 15.12 -0.57 -23.72
N GLN A 372 16.20 -1.20 -24.19
CA GLN A 372 16.49 -2.61 -23.88
C GLN A 372 17.57 -2.79 -22.80
N THR A 373 18.23 -1.70 -22.39
CA THR A 373 19.25 -1.71 -21.33
C THR A 373 18.59 -1.83 -19.96
N LYS A 374 18.89 -2.93 -19.25
CA LYS A 374 18.39 -3.16 -17.89
C LYS A 374 19.28 -2.46 -16.88
N ILE A 375 18.71 -1.63 -16.01
CA ILE A 375 19.40 -0.87 -14.95
C ILE A 375 18.61 -0.94 -13.64
N ASN A 376 19.26 -0.77 -12.49
CA ASN A 376 18.51 -0.61 -11.23
C ASN A 376 18.09 0.85 -11.05
N ILE A 377 16.79 1.12 -11.03
CA ILE A 377 16.25 2.43 -10.62
C ILE A 377 15.92 2.40 -9.11
N PRO A 378 16.37 3.36 -8.28
CA PRO A 378 16.10 3.35 -6.84
C PRO A 378 14.61 3.43 -6.49
N LYS A 379 14.22 2.91 -5.31
CA LYS A 379 12.84 2.82 -4.81
C LYS A 379 12.59 4.00 -3.84
N ALA A 380 11.85 5.04 -4.23
CA ALA A 380 11.49 6.17 -3.34
C ALA A 380 10.73 5.70 -2.08
N PRO A 381 10.60 6.49 -1.00
CA PRO A 381 9.83 6.11 0.18
C PRO A 381 8.39 5.73 -0.13
N ALA A 382 7.80 4.87 0.72
CA ALA A 382 6.36 4.60 0.67
C ALA A 382 5.54 5.80 1.17
N LEU A 383 6.10 6.58 2.11
CA LEU A 383 5.45 7.64 2.87
C LEU A 383 4.67 8.64 2.01
N GLY A 384 5.26 9.13 0.91
CA GLY A 384 4.59 10.09 0.04
C GLY A 384 3.37 9.57 -0.73
N LEU A 385 3.24 8.25 -0.93
CA LEU A 385 2.34 7.67 -1.95
C LEU A 385 0.93 7.37 -1.43
N LEU A 386 -0.07 8.07 -1.99
CA LEU A 386 -1.49 7.74 -1.85
C LEU A 386 -2.16 7.43 -3.19
N LEU A 387 -3.09 6.48 -3.21
CA LEU A 387 -4.10 6.40 -4.27
C LEU A 387 -5.16 7.47 -3.98
N ASP A 388 -5.36 8.43 -4.89
CA ASP A 388 -6.36 9.50 -4.76
C ASP A 388 -7.74 8.95 -5.19
N GLN A 389 -7.85 8.39 -6.41
CA GLN A 389 -9.06 7.68 -6.85
C GLN A 389 -8.88 6.65 -7.99
N PRO A 390 -9.64 5.53 -7.97
CA PRO A 390 -9.85 4.66 -9.12
C PRO A 390 -10.97 5.19 -10.06
N VAL A 391 -10.75 5.15 -11.37
CA VAL A 391 -11.66 5.72 -12.39
C VAL A 391 -12.39 4.62 -13.16
N PHE A 392 -13.69 4.84 -13.41
CA PHE A 392 -14.64 3.84 -13.95
C PHE A 392 -15.36 4.29 -15.23
N ARG A 393 -14.74 5.14 -16.06
CA ARG A 393 -15.34 5.75 -17.28
C ARG A 393 -16.09 4.75 -18.17
N SER A 394 -15.53 3.57 -18.45
CA SER A 394 -16.15 2.54 -19.30
C SER A 394 -17.29 1.79 -18.61
N TYR A 395 -17.30 1.76 -17.28
CA TYR A 395 -18.44 1.26 -16.51
C TYR A 395 -19.54 2.33 -16.43
N ASN A 396 -19.21 3.58 -16.08
CA ASN A 396 -20.19 4.66 -15.92
C ASN A 396 -20.99 4.89 -17.21
N LYS A 397 -20.34 4.85 -18.39
CA LYS A 397 -21.07 4.87 -19.67
C LYS A 397 -22.12 3.75 -19.76
N LYS A 398 -21.72 2.50 -19.51
CA LYS A 398 -22.64 1.34 -19.54
C LYS A 398 -23.72 1.41 -18.46
N ALA A 399 -23.42 1.99 -17.30
CA ALA A 399 -24.37 2.20 -16.22
C ALA A 399 -25.44 3.21 -16.61
N PHE A 400 -25.03 4.36 -17.16
CA PHE A 400 -25.92 5.37 -17.73
C PHE A 400 -26.84 4.78 -18.81
N ASP A 401 -26.25 4.08 -19.80
CA ASP A 401 -26.99 3.39 -20.89
C ASP A 401 -28.03 2.36 -20.37
N ASN A 402 -27.92 1.90 -19.12
CA ASN A 402 -28.80 0.90 -18.50
C ASN A 402 -29.67 1.48 -17.35
N GLY A 403 -29.70 2.80 -17.15
CA GLY A 403 -30.41 3.43 -16.04
C GLY A 403 -29.92 2.94 -14.68
N LYS A 404 -28.61 2.98 -14.45
CA LYS A 404 -27.93 2.56 -13.22
C LYS A 404 -27.03 3.67 -12.69
N GLU A 405 -26.78 3.62 -11.39
CA GLU A 405 -25.96 4.58 -10.68
C GLU A 405 -24.48 4.49 -11.14
N LEU A 406 -23.85 5.65 -11.24
CA LEU A 406 -22.47 5.82 -11.68
C LEU A 406 -21.52 5.67 -10.48
N VAL A 407 -20.32 5.12 -10.69
CA VAL A 407 -19.28 5.12 -9.65
C VAL A 407 -18.43 6.36 -9.87
N GLU A 408 -18.73 7.42 -9.11
CA GLU A 408 -18.11 8.74 -9.19
C GLU A 408 -17.74 9.20 -7.78
N PHE A 409 -16.57 9.82 -7.64
CA PHE A 409 -16.04 10.26 -6.34
C PHE A 409 -16.25 11.76 -6.11
N ASP A 410 -16.44 12.55 -7.16
CA ASP A 410 -16.56 14.01 -7.07
C ASP A 410 -17.78 14.46 -6.25
N ILE A 411 -18.85 13.65 -6.22
CA ILE A 411 -20.02 13.82 -5.33
C ILE A 411 -19.68 13.79 -3.81
N HIS A 412 -18.45 13.40 -3.47
CA HIS A 412 -17.93 13.34 -2.11
C HIS A 412 -16.60 14.11 -1.96
N LYS A 413 -16.21 14.91 -2.97
CA LYS A 413 -14.90 15.56 -3.07
C LYS A 413 -14.49 16.30 -1.81
N ASP A 414 -15.34 17.21 -1.31
CA ASP A 414 -15.03 18.03 -0.12
C ASP A 414 -14.78 17.17 1.13
N LYS A 415 -15.48 16.03 1.26
CA LYS A 415 -15.29 15.08 2.36
C LYS A 415 -13.99 14.28 2.21
N ILE A 416 -13.65 13.89 0.98
CA ILE A 416 -12.42 13.17 0.65
C ILE A 416 -11.20 14.08 0.86
N ASP A 417 -11.24 15.32 0.37
CA ASP A 417 -10.14 16.28 0.53
C ASP A 417 -9.98 16.70 2.01
N ALA A 418 -11.06 16.94 2.75
CA ALA A 418 -10.99 17.17 4.20
C ALA A 418 -10.45 15.96 4.98
N PHE A 419 -10.76 14.73 4.54
CA PHE A 419 -10.19 13.51 5.13
C PHE A 419 -8.71 13.35 4.80
N LYS A 420 -8.28 13.67 3.57
CA LYS A 420 -6.87 13.67 3.19
C LYS A 420 -6.07 14.65 4.04
N GLU A 421 -6.48 15.92 4.14
CA GLU A 421 -5.82 16.90 5.00
C GLU A 421 -5.80 16.45 6.48
N LYS A 422 -6.93 15.97 7.04
CA LYS A 422 -7.01 15.55 8.45
C LYS A 422 -6.22 14.28 8.80
N PHE A 423 -6.23 13.24 7.96
CA PHE A 423 -5.76 11.89 8.34
C PHE A 423 -4.65 11.29 7.47
N ILE A 424 -4.39 11.84 6.28
CA ILE A 424 -3.36 11.31 5.36
C ILE A 424 -2.21 12.29 5.28
N TYR A 425 -2.44 13.50 4.75
CA TYR A 425 -1.40 14.51 4.59
C TYR A 425 -0.79 14.90 5.94
N SER A 426 -1.60 15.18 6.96
CA SER A 426 -1.15 15.42 8.35
C SER A 426 -0.18 14.35 8.87
N LYS A 427 -0.49 13.07 8.61
CA LYS A 427 0.31 11.92 9.04
C LYS A 427 1.59 11.75 8.22
N ILE A 428 1.53 12.00 6.90
CA ILE A 428 2.68 12.04 6.00
C ILE A 428 3.67 13.11 6.45
N TYR A 429 3.17 14.31 6.76
CA TYR A 429 4.01 15.41 7.25
C TYR A 429 4.60 15.07 8.62
N ALA A 430 3.79 14.65 9.59
CA ALA A 430 4.27 14.34 10.94
C ALA A 430 5.36 13.25 10.96
N GLU A 431 5.17 12.17 10.19
CA GLU A 431 6.16 11.08 10.11
C GLU A 431 7.44 11.49 9.36
N GLU A 432 7.38 12.45 8.44
CA GLU A 432 8.59 13.05 7.85
C GLU A 432 9.28 14.02 8.82
N PHE A 433 8.52 14.84 9.56
CA PHE A 433 9.06 15.75 10.57
C PHE A 433 9.76 15.00 11.71
N SER A 434 9.25 13.83 12.12
CA SER A 434 9.84 13.02 13.21
C SER A 434 10.89 11.99 12.77
N GLU A 435 10.80 11.39 11.58
CA GLU A 435 11.66 10.27 11.16
C GLU A 435 12.69 10.63 10.07
N ASN A 436 12.62 11.82 9.46
CA ASN A 436 13.48 12.25 8.35
C ASN A 436 13.52 11.22 7.18
N THR A 437 12.38 10.60 6.90
CA THR A 437 12.25 9.46 5.97
C THR A 437 12.81 9.78 4.58
N PHE A 438 12.56 10.99 4.05
CA PHE A 438 13.08 11.41 2.75
C PHE A 438 14.59 11.69 2.77
N GLN A 439 15.15 12.28 3.83
CA GLN A 439 16.61 12.53 3.91
C GLN A 439 17.41 11.26 4.17
N ASN A 440 16.92 10.36 5.04
CA ASN A 440 17.56 9.06 5.28
C ASN A 440 17.59 8.21 4.00
N TRP A 441 16.52 8.25 3.20
CA TRP A 441 16.47 7.64 1.86
C TRP A 441 17.48 8.26 0.87
N ILE A 442 17.64 9.59 0.88
CA ILE A 442 18.66 10.28 0.09
C ILE A 442 20.06 9.82 0.49
N ASN A 443 20.38 9.80 1.79
CA ASN A 443 21.71 9.42 2.29
C ASN A 443 22.07 7.99 1.84
N SER A 444 21.13 7.05 1.91
CA SER A 444 21.29 5.68 1.42
C SER A 444 21.65 5.62 -0.08
N ILE A 445 20.98 6.40 -0.94
CA ILE A 445 21.31 6.43 -2.37
C ILE A 445 22.63 7.15 -2.63
N ASP A 446 22.88 8.29 -1.99
CA ASP A 446 24.08 9.09 -2.20
C ASP A 446 25.36 8.32 -1.85
N TYR A 447 25.30 7.39 -0.90
CA TYR A 447 26.40 6.49 -0.52
C TYR A 447 26.57 5.26 -1.43
N HIS A 448 25.57 4.92 -2.25
CA HIS A 448 25.64 3.81 -3.21
C HIS A 448 25.71 4.26 -4.68
N THR A 449 25.55 5.56 -4.95
CA THR A 449 25.40 6.12 -6.31
C THR A 449 26.52 5.71 -7.28
N GLU A 450 27.78 5.80 -6.87
CA GLU A 450 28.92 5.52 -7.77
C GLU A 450 29.11 4.02 -8.06
N ARG A 451 28.46 3.14 -7.29
CA ARG A 451 28.50 1.68 -7.45
C ARG A 451 27.27 1.16 -8.19
N ASP A 452 26.08 1.43 -7.66
CA ASP A 452 24.84 0.78 -8.07
C ASP A 452 23.98 1.67 -9.02
N TYR A 453 24.32 2.96 -9.17
CA TYR A 453 23.55 3.96 -9.95
C TYR A 453 24.40 4.88 -10.85
N GLY A 454 25.52 4.39 -11.39
CA GLY A 454 26.50 5.18 -12.15
C GLY A 454 26.01 5.88 -13.43
N TYR A 455 24.76 5.65 -13.85
CA TYR A 455 24.07 6.41 -14.91
C TYR A 455 23.61 7.82 -14.47
N LEU A 456 23.66 8.13 -13.17
CA LEU A 456 23.37 9.46 -12.63
C LEU A 456 24.60 10.37 -12.80
N ASN A 457 24.82 10.80 -14.04
CA ASN A 457 26.01 11.53 -14.47
C ASN A 457 25.66 12.70 -15.42
N HIS A 458 26.55 13.68 -15.54
CA HIS A 458 26.31 14.91 -16.32
C HIS A 458 26.23 14.64 -17.83
N GLU A 459 26.80 13.53 -18.29
CA GLU A 459 26.78 13.07 -19.68
C GLU A 459 25.39 12.51 -20.08
N GLY A 460 24.59 12.05 -19.11
CA GLY A 460 23.31 11.39 -19.36
C GLY A 460 23.45 10.02 -20.02
N GLU A 461 24.59 9.35 -19.83
CA GLU A 461 24.90 8.04 -20.40
C GLU A 461 24.77 6.90 -19.39
N ILE A 462 24.47 5.70 -19.88
CA ILE A 462 24.43 4.48 -19.05
C ILE A 462 25.77 3.76 -19.19
N PRO A 463 26.68 3.83 -18.20
CA PRO A 463 27.95 3.11 -18.26
C PRO A 463 27.73 1.60 -18.08
N GLU A 464 28.64 0.80 -18.62
CA GLU A 464 28.57 -0.67 -18.58
C GLU A 464 28.45 -1.23 -17.15
N CYS A 465 29.12 -0.61 -16.17
CA CYS A 465 29.04 -0.99 -14.75
C CYS A 465 27.65 -0.83 -14.11
N ALA A 466 26.73 -0.09 -14.73
CA ALA A 466 25.36 0.08 -14.25
C ALA A 466 24.34 -0.80 -14.99
N ILE A 467 24.78 -1.63 -15.95
CA ILE A 467 23.93 -2.54 -16.72
C ILE A 467 23.79 -3.87 -15.98
N ILE A 468 22.55 -4.30 -15.71
CA ILE A 468 22.27 -5.58 -15.05
C ILE A 468 22.32 -6.71 -16.09
N ASN A 469 23.42 -7.48 -16.10
CA ASN A 469 23.55 -8.67 -16.94
C ASN A 469 22.56 -9.78 -16.50
N PRO A 470 21.73 -10.34 -17.41
CA PRO A 470 20.77 -11.39 -17.05
C PRO A 470 21.36 -12.68 -16.48
N ASN A 471 22.67 -12.91 -16.68
CA ASN A 471 23.39 -14.10 -16.21
C ASN A 471 24.12 -13.89 -14.87
N GLU A 472 24.25 -12.65 -14.39
CA GLU A 472 24.92 -12.35 -13.13
C GLU A 472 23.93 -12.44 -11.98
N LYS A 473 24.01 -13.52 -11.21
CA LYS A 473 23.33 -13.63 -9.92
C LYS A 473 24.00 -12.70 -8.90
N PHE A 474 23.50 -11.48 -8.79
CA PHE A 474 23.80 -10.61 -7.66
C PHE A 474 23.21 -11.20 -6.39
N ASN A 475 24.04 -11.75 -5.50
CA ASN A 475 23.65 -12.06 -4.13
C ASN A 475 23.47 -10.76 -3.33
N LYS A 476 22.34 -10.05 -3.55
CA LYS A 476 21.92 -8.86 -2.80
C LYS A 476 20.42 -8.87 -2.42
N ASP A 477 19.66 -9.89 -2.80
CA ASP A 477 18.20 -9.92 -2.64
C ASP A 477 17.72 -10.48 -1.29
N VAL A 478 18.60 -10.63 -0.28
CA VAL A 478 18.24 -11.16 1.05
C VAL A 478 17.19 -10.29 1.76
N ASP A 479 17.19 -8.98 1.51
CA ASP A 479 16.26 -8.03 2.14
C ASP A 479 14.94 -7.83 1.35
N ASP A 480 14.93 -8.09 0.04
CA ASP A 480 13.74 -7.96 -0.83
C ASP A 480 13.04 -9.34 -1.06
N GLU A 481 13.71 -10.50 -1.02
CA GLU A 481 13.02 -11.82 -1.04
C GLU A 481 12.13 -12.03 0.20
N ASN A 482 12.55 -11.52 1.38
CA ASN A 482 11.74 -11.52 2.59
C ASN A 482 10.49 -10.61 2.52
N GLN A 483 10.39 -9.74 1.50
CA GLN A 483 9.15 -9.00 1.21
C GLN A 483 8.18 -9.83 0.34
N GLU A 484 8.66 -10.72 -0.56
CA GLU A 484 7.77 -11.46 -1.48
C GLU A 484 6.84 -12.47 -0.77
N GLU A 485 7.26 -13.12 0.33
CA GLU A 485 6.35 -13.98 1.12
C GLU A 485 5.38 -13.20 2.04
N ASN A 486 5.57 -11.88 2.23
CA ASN A 486 4.75 -11.07 3.15
C ASN A 486 3.76 -10.12 2.43
N ASP A 487 4.04 -9.69 1.20
CA ASP A 487 3.19 -8.78 0.41
C ASP A 487 2.25 -9.50 -0.60
N SER A 488 2.19 -10.84 -0.59
CA SER A 488 1.59 -11.65 -1.68
C SER A 488 0.25 -12.37 -1.40
N ASP A 489 -0.21 -12.44 -0.15
CA ASP A 489 -1.59 -12.85 0.22
C ASP A 489 -2.58 -11.64 0.20
#